data_AF-A0A8T4KMF9-F1
#
_entry.id   AF-A0A8T4KMF9-F1
#
_cell.length_a   1.000
_cell.length_b   1.000
_cell.length_c   1.000
_cell.angle_alpha   90.00
_cell.angle_beta   90.00
_cell.angle_gamma   90.00
#
_symmetry.space_group_name_H-M   'P 1'
#
loop_
_entity.id
_entity.type
_entity.pdbx_description
1 polymer ?
#
loop_
_entity_poly.entity_id
_entity_poly.type
_entity_poly.pdbx_seq_one_letter_code
_entity_poly.pdbx_strand_id
1 'polypeptide(L)'
;MDEEKKEEKPITKEERLDEVKELSKQILDKYGKYVKAIVMMGSVAREEFKPKSDIDIFVVIDDTSKDLSNEELDKIDADIEKMGQKISEYISVQPIYTLTEFWDYARVAHPIIYNFIKEGVAVYDTGFFGPVKRLLEMGKIPATREAIESYMEGAPKKLMRAKTVKLLMLAEDAYYAMLNSAQAVLMFMGLAPPVPNRAYDDVKKFLVEPGILEPQYAEWLREIIEIRKKIEHKEIMDAEGKYVDEWLDKAEKFVDKMFSLLGALEIRKKEKILERTHEVMQKAAITALKTLNKVPEKNEDLPIVFKREFIDTKQVEGYYWDVWNKIEGMKKLSDEKKINDIPDKDVYEMREWVRKLIRDLAKILKDKEITEEK
;
A
#
# COMPACT_ATOMS: atom_id res chain seq x y z
N MET A 1 35.01 34.97 -70.74
CA MET A 1 33.65 35.42 -70.37
C MET A 1 33.28 34.57 -69.19
N ASP A 2 33.63 35.06 -68.00
CA ASP A 2 33.24 34.42 -66.74
C ASP A 2 31.77 34.74 -66.52
N GLU A 3 30.92 33.72 -66.49
CA GLU A 3 29.54 33.84 -66.05
C GLU A 3 29.56 34.20 -64.56
N GLU A 4 29.07 35.39 -64.23
CA GLU A 4 28.78 35.81 -62.86
C GLU A 4 27.86 34.77 -62.22
N LYS A 5 28.42 33.97 -61.29
CA LYS A 5 27.64 33.23 -60.31
C LYS A 5 26.90 34.26 -59.45
N LYS A 6 25.63 34.50 -59.78
CA LYS A 6 24.69 35.15 -58.87
C LYS A 6 24.70 34.37 -57.56
N GLU A 7 25.16 35.00 -56.48
CA GLU A 7 24.93 34.51 -55.12
C GLU A 7 23.42 34.50 -54.86
N GLU A 8 22.82 33.31 -54.92
CA GLU A 8 21.45 33.08 -54.47
C GLU A 8 21.36 33.37 -52.97
N LYS A 9 20.42 34.23 -52.55
CA LYS A 9 20.15 34.51 -51.14
C LYS A 9 19.89 33.19 -50.39
N PRO A 10 20.36 33.04 -49.14
CA PRO A 10 20.06 31.86 -48.34
C PRO A 10 18.55 31.81 -48.06
N ILE A 11 17.87 30.82 -48.64
CA ILE A 11 16.46 30.55 -48.39
C ILE A 11 16.31 30.09 -46.94
N THR A 12 15.42 30.72 -46.20
CA THR A 12 15.16 30.44 -44.79
C THR A 12 14.12 29.34 -44.61
N LYS A 13 14.13 28.67 -43.44
CA LYS A 13 13.10 27.69 -43.07
C LYS A 13 11.71 28.35 -42.99
N GLU A 14 11.66 29.62 -42.59
CA GLU A 14 10.42 30.39 -42.49
C GLU A 14 9.78 30.60 -43.87
N GLU A 15 10.56 30.96 -44.88
CA GLU A 15 10.07 31.08 -46.27
C GLU A 15 9.50 29.74 -46.78
N ARG A 16 10.21 28.63 -46.53
CA ARG A 16 9.73 27.28 -46.88
C ARG A 16 8.45 26.92 -46.14
N LEU A 17 8.35 27.28 -44.86
CA LEU A 17 7.16 27.01 -44.06
C LEU A 17 5.97 27.86 -44.53
N ASP A 18 6.20 29.10 -44.98
CA ASP A 18 5.15 29.97 -45.50
C ASP A 18 4.64 29.46 -46.86
N GLU A 19 5.49 28.91 -47.71
CA GLU A 19 5.09 28.16 -48.92
C GLU A 19 4.15 26.99 -48.57
N VAL A 20 4.48 26.21 -47.53
CA VAL A 20 3.65 25.07 -47.09
C VAL A 20 2.33 25.53 -46.46
N LYS A 21 2.33 26.62 -45.69
CA LYS A 21 1.10 27.19 -45.12
C LYS A 21 0.16 27.70 -46.20
N GLU A 22 0.69 28.36 -47.23
CA GLU A 22 -0.10 28.82 -48.36
C GLU A 22 -0.71 27.64 -49.12
N LEU A 23 0.08 26.58 -49.37
CA LEU A 23 -0.45 25.34 -49.94
C LEU A 23 -1.54 24.73 -49.05
N SER A 24 -1.27 24.64 -47.75
CA SER A 24 -2.21 24.10 -46.77
C SER A 24 -3.54 24.84 -46.80
N LYS A 25 -3.52 26.18 -46.89
CA LYS A 25 -4.71 27.00 -47.02
C LYS A 25 -5.49 26.68 -48.30
N GLN A 26 -4.83 26.60 -49.45
CA GLN A 26 -5.51 26.28 -50.72
C GLN A 26 -6.13 24.87 -50.72
N ILE A 27 -5.42 23.90 -50.13
CA ILE A 27 -5.95 22.53 -49.94
C ILE A 27 -7.18 22.56 -49.04
N LEU A 28 -7.13 23.28 -47.91
CA LEU A 28 -8.24 23.34 -46.95
C LEU A 28 -9.46 24.09 -47.50
N ASP A 29 -9.26 25.16 -48.27
CA ASP A 29 -10.34 25.92 -48.90
C ASP A 29 -11.16 25.06 -49.86
N LYS A 30 -10.50 24.12 -50.59
CA LYS A 30 -11.16 23.23 -51.56
C LYS A 30 -11.60 21.90 -50.97
N TYR A 31 -10.78 21.29 -50.11
CA TYR A 31 -10.92 19.90 -49.65
C TYR A 31 -10.99 19.74 -48.13
N GLY A 32 -11.03 20.84 -47.35
CA GLY A 32 -10.92 20.82 -45.89
C GLY A 32 -11.94 19.96 -45.15
N LYS A 33 -13.09 19.65 -45.77
CA LYS A 33 -14.07 18.70 -45.21
C LYS A 33 -13.52 17.27 -45.06
N TYR A 34 -12.60 16.87 -45.95
CA TYR A 34 -12.03 15.52 -45.98
C TYR A 34 -10.62 15.48 -45.39
N VAL A 35 -9.88 16.59 -45.41
CA VAL A 35 -8.48 16.63 -44.96
C VAL A 35 -8.40 16.48 -43.45
N LYS A 36 -7.59 15.51 -42.99
CA LYS A 36 -7.33 15.25 -41.57
C LYS A 36 -5.97 15.76 -41.11
N ALA A 37 -4.97 15.68 -41.97
CA ALA A 37 -3.65 16.24 -41.70
C ALA A 37 -2.96 16.67 -43.00
N ILE A 38 -2.15 17.72 -42.89
CA ILE A 38 -1.18 18.16 -43.90
C ILE A 38 0.15 18.27 -43.17
N VAL A 39 1.11 17.45 -43.58
CA VAL A 39 2.35 17.25 -42.84
C VAL A 39 3.53 17.51 -43.75
N MET A 40 4.41 18.40 -43.30
CA MET A 40 5.70 18.66 -43.92
C MET A 40 6.71 17.64 -43.41
N MET A 41 7.50 17.10 -44.33
CA MET A 41 8.44 16.01 -44.12
C MET A 41 9.85 16.38 -44.59
N GLY A 42 10.74 15.39 -44.53
CA GLY A 42 12.03 15.45 -45.22
C GLY A 42 13.02 16.43 -44.59
N SER A 43 13.96 16.86 -45.42
CA SER A 43 15.09 17.67 -44.97
C SER A 43 14.68 19.01 -44.36
N VAL A 44 13.55 19.58 -44.79
CA VAL A 44 13.01 20.84 -44.25
C VAL A 44 12.46 20.64 -42.84
N ALA A 45 11.73 19.54 -42.61
CA ALA A 45 11.26 19.17 -41.27
C ALA A 45 12.42 18.88 -40.29
N ARG A 46 13.49 18.25 -40.78
CA ARG A 46 14.71 17.93 -40.00
C ARG A 46 15.69 19.10 -39.83
N GLU A 47 15.45 20.24 -40.49
CA GLU A 47 16.40 21.39 -40.53
C GLU A 47 17.75 21.08 -41.20
N GLU A 48 17.79 20.08 -42.08
CA GLU A 48 18.98 19.63 -42.81
C GLU A 48 18.92 20.01 -44.30
N PHE A 49 18.00 20.89 -44.69
CA PHE A 49 17.74 21.24 -46.09
C PHE A 49 18.82 22.16 -46.66
N LYS A 50 19.09 21.99 -47.95
CA LYS A 50 19.92 22.87 -48.77
C LYS A 50 19.03 23.81 -49.57
N PRO A 51 19.55 24.90 -50.17
CA PRO A 51 18.72 25.82 -50.95
C PRO A 51 17.87 25.14 -52.04
N LYS A 52 18.42 24.09 -52.67
CA LYS A 52 17.76 23.29 -53.72
C LYS A 52 17.02 22.04 -53.21
N SER A 53 16.83 21.91 -51.90
CA SER A 53 16.11 20.76 -51.34
C SER A 53 14.61 20.90 -51.60
N ASP A 54 13.98 19.77 -51.88
CA ASP A 54 12.53 19.68 -52.00
C ASP A 54 11.85 19.83 -50.62
N ILE A 55 10.61 20.32 -50.66
CA ILE A 55 9.68 20.42 -49.55
C ILE A 55 8.70 19.25 -49.68
N ASP A 56 9.01 18.15 -49.03
CA ASP A 56 8.15 16.97 -49.03
C ASP A 56 6.89 17.24 -48.19
N ILE A 57 5.73 17.03 -48.79
CA ILE A 57 4.43 17.19 -48.13
C ILE A 57 3.60 15.94 -48.39
N PHE A 58 2.95 15.41 -47.37
CA PHE A 58 1.88 14.43 -47.56
C PHE A 58 0.60 14.91 -46.90
N VAL A 59 -0.51 14.44 -47.44
CA VAL A 59 -1.86 14.81 -47.02
C VAL A 59 -2.61 13.53 -46.65
N VAL A 60 -3.30 13.57 -45.51
CA VAL A 60 -4.19 12.49 -45.07
C VAL A 60 -5.64 12.95 -45.21
N ILE A 61 -6.46 12.13 -45.85
CA ILE A 61 -7.89 12.40 -46.08
C ILE A 61 -8.80 11.33 -45.48
N ASP A 62 -10.01 11.70 -45.10
CA ASP A 62 -10.98 10.85 -44.41
C ASP A 62 -11.92 10.12 -45.38
N ASP A 63 -11.50 8.93 -45.77
CA ASP A 63 -12.29 7.96 -46.52
C ASP A 63 -13.32 7.21 -45.66
N THR A 64 -13.27 7.33 -44.33
CA THR A 64 -14.25 6.69 -43.42
C THR A 64 -15.57 7.46 -43.34
N SER A 65 -15.52 8.78 -43.58
CA SER A 65 -16.69 9.65 -43.59
C SER A 65 -17.47 9.63 -44.90
N LYS A 66 -16.79 9.29 -45.99
CA LYS A 66 -17.32 9.14 -47.34
C LYS A 66 -16.37 8.22 -48.11
N ASP A 67 -16.90 7.15 -48.69
CA ASP A 67 -16.15 6.34 -49.64
C ASP A 67 -15.74 7.21 -50.83
N LEU A 68 -14.43 7.31 -51.05
CA LEU A 68 -13.83 7.99 -52.19
C LEU A 68 -13.35 6.94 -53.18
N SER A 69 -13.78 7.04 -54.43
CA SER A 69 -13.29 6.15 -55.48
C SER A 69 -11.85 6.52 -55.87
N ASN A 70 -11.09 5.56 -56.42
CA ASN A 70 -9.72 5.81 -56.89
C ASN A 70 -9.66 6.98 -57.90
N GLU A 71 -10.68 7.14 -58.76
CA GLU A 71 -10.74 8.29 -59.67
C GLU A 71 -10.92 9.63 -58.96
N GLU A 72 -11.61 9.65 -57.82
CA GLU A 72 -11.72 10.87 -56.99
C GLU A 72 -10.39 11.16 -56.29
N LEU A 73 -9.72 10.13 -55.79
CA LEU A 73 -8.39 10.23 -55.16
C LEU A 73 -7.35 10.77 -56.15
N ASP A 74 -7.24 10.18 -57.34
CA ASP A 74 -6.31 10.60 -58.39
C ASP A 74 -6.56 12.06 -58.83
N LYS A 75 -7.83 12.48 -58.87
CA LYS A 75 -8.19 13.87 -59.16
C LYS A 75 -7.76 14.82 -58.05
N ILE A 76 -7.93 14.42 -56.79
CA ILE A 76 -7.48 15.22 -55.64
C ILE A 76 -5.96 15.34 -55.66
N ASP A 77 -5.23 14.23 -55.86
CA ASP A 77 -3.77 14.21 -55.97
C ASP A 77 -3.26 15.15 -57.06
N ALA A 78 -3.76 14.98 -58.30
CA ALA A 78 -3.35 15.81 -59.43
C ALA A 78 -3.68 17.30 -59.23
N ASP A 79 -4.75 17.61 -58.51
CA ASP A 79 -5.11 18.98 -58.18
C ASP A 79 -4.19 19.58 -57.11
N ILE A 80 -3.86 18.83 -56.05
CA ILE A 80 -2.94 19.27 -54.99
C ILE A 80 -1.52 19.45 -55.55
N GLU A 81 -1.06 18.54 -56.40
CA GLU A 81 0.24 18.64 -57.07
C GLU A 81 0.32 19.94 -57.91
N LYS A 82 -0.71 20.24 -58.70
CA LYS A 82 -0.80 21.49 -59.47
C LYS A 82 -0.85 22.73 -58.58
N MET A 83 -1.47 22.67 -57.41
CA MET A 83 -1.44 23.78 -56.44
C MET A 83 -0.01 23.99 -55.92
N GLY A 84 0.68 22.91 -55.55
CA GLY A 84 2.07 22.95 -55.08
C GLY A 84 3.02 23.57 -56.12
N GLN A 85 2.99 23.07 -57.36
CA GLN A 85 3.83 23.56 -58.46
C GLN A 85 3.62 25.05 -58.79
N LYS A 86 2.40 25.58 -58.58
CA LYS A 86 2.12 27.02 -58.76
C LYS A 86 2.70 27.90 -57.66
N ILE A 87 2.86 27.34 -56.46
CA ILE A 87 3.41 28.05 -55.30
C ILE A 87 4.94 28.03 -55.37
N SER A 88 5.54 26.86 -55.60
CA SER A 88 6.99 26.68 -55.56
C SER A 88 7.39 25.44 -56.36
N GLU A 89 8.45 25.54 -57.16
CA GLU A 89 9.02 24.40 -57.91
C GLU A 89 9.62 23.33 -57.00
N TYR A 90 9.88 23.69 -55.73
CA TYR A 90 10.47 22.81 -54.72
C TYR A 90 9.44 22.02 -53.93
N ILE A 91 8.15 22.33 -54.04
CA ILE A 91 7.11 21.56 -53.35
C ILE A 91 6.96 20.20 -54.03
N SER A 92 7.21 19.15 -53.26
CA SER A 92 7.03 17.77 -53.66
C SER A 92 5.89 17.15 -52.85
N VAL A 93 4.74 16.97 -53.49
CA VAL A 93 3.57 16.37 -52.85
C VAL A 93 3.64 14.86 -53.05
N GLN A 94 3.72 14.11 -51.95
CA GLN A 94 3.57 12.65 -51.96
C GLN A 94 2.11 12.28 -52.24
N PRO A 95 1.84 11.10 -52.84
CA PRO A 95 0.47 10.62 -53.02
C PRO A 95 -0.33 10.70 -51.71
N ILE A 96 -1.60 11.09 -51.81
CA ILE A 96 -2.48 11.17 -50.65
C ILE A 96 -2.61 9.81 -49.99
N TYR A 97 -2.58 9.83 -48.65
CA TYR A 97 -2.93 8.66 -47.86
C TYR A 97 -4.37 8.79 -47.40
N THR A 98 -5.15 7.72 -47.56
CA THR A 98 -6.43 7.67 -46.88
C THR A 98 -6.21 7.45 -45.37
N LEU A 99 -7.21 7.81 -44.56
CA LEU A 99 -7.13 7.64 -43.12
C LEU A 99 -7.03 6.15 -42.77
N THR A 100 -7.78 5.29 -43.48
CA THR A 100 -7.69 3.84 -43.30
C THR A 100 -6.30 3.30 -43.65
N GLU A 101 -5.72 3.70 -44.78
CA GLU A 101 -4.39 3.27 -45.23
C GLU A 101 -3.29 3.75 -44.27
N PHE A 102 -3.35 5.01 -43.83
CA PHE A 102 -2.45 5.54 -42.81
C PHE A 102 -2.47 4.64 -41.56
N TRP A 103 -3.66 4.25 -41.10
CA TRP A 103 -3.79 3.38 -39.92
C TRP A 103 -3.36 1.93 -40.17
N ASP A 104 -3.59 1.37 -41.37
CA ASP A 104 -3.08 0.05 -41.74
C ASP A 104 -1.55 0.02 -41.64
N TYR A 105 -0.88 1.04 -42.17
CA TYR A 105 0.57 1.16 -42.11
C TYR A 105 1.12 1.54 -40.73
N ALA A 106 0.47 2.46 -40.02
CA ALA A 106 0.91 2.88 -38.69
C ALA A 106 0.84 1.72 -37.68
N ARG A 107 -0.20 0.86 -37.77
CA ARG A 107 -0.37 -0.30 -36.87
C ARG A 107 0.72 -1.34 -37.01
N VAL A 108 1.31 -1.49 -38.20
CA VAL A 108 2.40 -2.44 -38.47
C VAL A 108 3.77 -1.77 -38.49
N ALA A 109 3.85 -0.49 -38.09
CA ALA A 109 5.07 0.32 -38.15
C ALA A 109 5.75 0.27 -39.54
N HIS A 110 4.95 0.34 -40.61
CA HIS A 110 5.47 0.33 -41.97
C HIS A 110 6.51 1.45 -42.14
N PRO A 111 7.72 1.19 -42.71
CA PRO A 111 8.83 2.13 -42.68
C PRO A 111 8.51 3.54 -43.19
N ILE A 112 7.63 3.64 -44.20
CA ILE A 112 7.20 4.92 -44.77
C ILE A 112 6.42 5.75 -43.75
N ILE A 113 5.28 5.24 -43.26
CA ILE A 113 4.43 5.96 -42.29
C ILE A 113 5.15 6.14 -40.95
N TYR A 114 5.99 5.19 -40.55
CA TYR A 114 6.83 5.34 -39.37
C TYR A 114 7.75 6.57 -39.48
N ASN A 115 8.49 6.72 -40.58
CA ASN A 115 9.34 7.90 -40.81
C ASN A 115 8.49 9.17 -40.89
N PHE A 116 7.29 9.09 -41.48
CA PHE A 116 6.37 10.22 -41.55
C PHE A 116 5.96 10.71 -40.16
N ILE A 117 5.50 9.81 -39.29
CA ILE A 117 5.11 10.14 -37.92
C ILE A 117 6.31 10.68 -37.15
N LYS A 118 7.49 10.05 -37.29
CA LYS A 118 8.70 10.39 -36.54
C LYS A 118 9.21 11.78 -36.87
N GLU A 119 9.42 12.07 -38.16
CA GLU A 119 10.09 13.28 -38.61
C GLU A 119 9.12 14.40 -38.96
N GLY A 120 7.86 14.07 -39.20
CA GLY A 120 6.88 15.00 -39.72
C GLY A 120 6.51 16.13 -38.79
N VAL A 121 6.32 17.30 -39.39
CA VAL A 121 5.80 18.51 -38.76
C VAL A 121 4.44 18.79 -39.37
N ALA A 122 3.38 18.59 -38.59
CA ALA A 122 2.03 18.89 -39.02
C ALA A 122 1.85 20.41 -39.15
N VAL A 123 1.47 20.87 -40.34
CA VAL A 123 1.06 22.25 -40.61
C VAL A 123 -0.45 22.41 -40.42
N TYR A 124 -1.18 21.32 -40.62
CA TYR A 124 -2.57 21.18 -40.23
C TYR A 124 -2.80 19.77 -39.66
N ASP A 125 -3.53 19.65 -38.55
CA ASP A 125 -3.93 18.38 -37.95
C ASP A 125 -5.27 18.56 -37.25
N THR A 126 -6.21 17.67 -37.54
CA THR A 126 -7.51 17.61 -36.87
C THR A 126 -7.45 16.94 -35.49
N GLY A 127 -6.25 16.52 -35.07
CA GLY A 127 -5.96 16.03 -33.73
C GLY A 127 -5.70 14.52 -33.66
N PHE A 128 -5.25 13.89 -34.76
CA PHE A 128 -4.85 12.48 -34.74
C PHE A 128 -3.34 12.30 -34.97
N PHE A 129 -2.73 13.09 -35.85
CA PHE A 129 -1.33 12.92 -36.21
C PHE A 129 -0.39 13.29 -35.05
N GLY A 130 -0.62 14.44 -34.41
CA GLY A 130 0.16 14.90 -33.26
C GLY A 130 0.13 13.93 -32.06
N PRO A 131 -1.05 13.41 -31.65
CA PRO A 131 -1.12 12.35 -30.65
C PRO A 131 -0.38 11.07 -31.06
N VAL A 132 -0.49 10.62 -32.31
CA VAL A 132 0.23 9.43 -32.80
C VAL A 132 1.74 9.63 -32.74
N LYS A 133 2.24 10.82 -33.11
CA LYS A 133 3.66 11.18 -32.95
C LYS A 133 4.12 11.11 -31.49
N ARG A 134 3.36 11.68 -30.56
CA ARG A 134 3.69 11.57 -29.12
C ARG A 134 3.65 10.12 -28.61
N LEU A 135 2.72 9.31 -29.09
CA LEU A 135 2.66 7.88 -28.76
C LEU A 135 3.89 7.13 -29.28
N LEU A 136 4.37 7.47 -30.48
CA LEU A 136 5.62 6.95 -31.01
C LEU A 136 6.80 7.31 -30.09
N GLU A 137 6.95 8.59 -29.76
CA GLU A 137 8.02 9.10 -28.87
C GLU A 137 7.99 8.43 -27.47
N MET A 138 6.79 8.13 -26.96
CA MET A 138 6.60 7.39 -25.71
C MET A 138 6.86 5.87 -25.81
N GLY A 139 7.24 5.37 -27.00
CA GLY A 139 7.43 3.94 -27.25
C GLY A 139 6.14 3.11 -27.15
N LYS A 140 4.98 3.72 -27.41
CA LYS A 140 3.67 3.07 -27.32
C LYS A 140 3.23 2.39 -28.61
N ILE A 141 3.90 2.66 -29.73
CA ILE A 141 3.67 1.97 -31.01
C ILE A 141 4.56 0.72 -31.04
N PRO A 142 3.99 -0.51 -31.08
CA PRO A 142 4.77 -1.74 -31.09
C PRO A 142 5.73 -1.84 -32.28
N ALA A 143 6.76 -2.68 -32.15
CA ALA A 143 7.76 -2.95 -33.19
C ALA A 143 8.59 -1.74 -33.66
N THR A 144 8.56 -0.62 -32.92
CA THR A 144 9.39 0.57 -33.17
C THR A 144 10.66 0.58 -32.32
N ARG A 145 11.65 1.37 -32.73
CA ARG A 145 12.90 1.54 -31.96
C ARG A 145 12.61 2.13 -30.59
N GLU A 146 11.71 3.11 -30.52
CA GLU A 146 11.29 3.79 -29.31
C GLU A 146 10.62 2.82 -28.33
N ALA A 147 9.79 1.88 -28.84
CA ALA A 147 9.22 0.83 -28.00
C ALA A 147 10.30 -0.11 -27.45
N ILE A 148 11.26 -0.53 -28.29
CA ILE A 148 12.39 -1.38 -27.88
C ILE A 148 13.20 -0.69 -26.78
N GLU A 149 13.58 0.58 -27.00
CA GLU A 149 14.32 1.40 -26.03
C GLU A 149 13.54 1.54 -24.72
N SER A 150 12.24 1.83 -24.77
CA SER A 150 11.37 1.88 -23.58
C SER A 150 11.36 0.56 -22.79
N TYR A 151 11.25 -0.60 -23.47
CA TYR A 151 11.33 -1.90 -22.80
C TYR A 151 12.71 -2.13 -22.17
N MET A 152 13.78 -1.81 -22.90
CA MET A 152 15.17 -1.99 -22.46
C MET A 152 15.51 -1.08 -21.27
N GLU A 153 15.07 0.16 -21.25
CA GLU A 153 15.23 1.08 -20.10
C GLU A 153 14.43 0.63 -18.87
N GLY A 154 13.28 -0.01 -19.09
CA GLY A 154 12.44 -0.55 -18.01
C GLY A 154 13.08 -1.74 -17.30
N ALA A 155 13.81 -2.60 -18.01
CA ALA A 155 14.31 -3.86 -17.47
C ALA A 155 15.28 -3.69 -16.26
N PRO A 156 16.33 -2.85 -16.31
CA PRO A 156 17.19 -2.62 -15.15
C PRO A 156 16.46 -2.03 -13.95
N LYS A 157 15.46 -1.17 -14.18
CA LYS A 157 14.64 -0.58 -13.10
C LYS A 157 13.84 -1.67 -12.37
N LYS A 158 13.33 -2.68 -13.09
CA LYS A 158 12.63 -3.83 -12.48
C LYS A 158 13.58 -4.69 -11.66
N LEU A 159 14.80 -4.93 -12.14
CA LEU A 159 15.83 -5.66 -11.37
C LEU A 159 16.26 -4.89 -10.12
N MET A 160 16.46 -3.58 -10.23
CA MET A 160 16.75 -2.71 -9.08
C MET A 160 15.62 -2.76 -8.05
N ARG A 161 14.36 -2.68 -8.50
CA ARG A 161 13.19 -2.84 -7.61
C ARG A 161 13.23 -4.18 -6.86
N ALA A 162 13.54 -5.29 -7.54
CA ALA A 162 13.64 -6.60 -6.88
C ALA A 162 14.72 -6.61 -5.77
N LYS A 163 15.86 -5.95 -6.01
CA LYS A 163 16.90 -5.76 -4.97
C LYS A 163 16.42 -4.90 -3.81
N THR A 164 15.73 -3.79 -4.10
CA THR A 164 15.16 -2.92 -3.07
C THR A 164 14.13 -3.65 -2.22
N VAL A 165 13.26 -4.48 -2.81
CA VAL A 165 12.25 -5.24 -2.08
C VAL A 165 12.89 -6.16 -1.04
N LYS A 166 14.01 -6.85 -1.37
CA LYS A 166 14.75 -7.66 -0.38
C LYS A 166 15.20 -6.86 0.84
N LEU A 167 15.64 -5.62 0.65
CA LEU A 167 16.03 -4.74 1.74
C LEU A 167 14.81 -4.29 2.58
N LEU A 168 13.68 -4.00 1.93
CA LEU A 168 12.44 -3.63 2.61
C LEU A 168 11.88 -4.77 3.45
N MET A 169 11.95 -6.00 2.96
CA MET A 169 11.55 -7.19 3.73
C MET A 169 12.30 -7.32 5.06
N LEU A 170 13.55 -6.87 5.11
CA LEU A 170 14.36 -6.83 6.34
C LEU A 170 14.07 -5.59 7.19
N ALA A 171 14.19 -4.40 6.60
CA ALA A 171 14.19 -3.12 7.31
C ALA A 171 12.80 -2.64 7.74
N GLU A 172 11.75 -3.06 7.02
CA GLU A 172 10.37 -2.69 7.29
C GLU A 172 9.61 -3.90 7.85
N ASP A 173 9.47 -4.96 7.07
CA ASP A 173 8.51 -6.04 7.39
C ASP A 173 8.98 -6.90 8.58
N ALA A 174 10.14 -7.56 8.48
CA ALA A 174 10.66 -8.42 9.55
C ALA A 174 10.98 -7.63 10.81
N TYR A 175 11.59 -6.45 10.65
CA TYR A 175 11.90 -5.54 11.74
C TYR A 175 10.66 -5.14 12.55
N TYR A 176 9.62 -4.60 11.91
CA TYR A 176 8.44 -4.12 12.64
C TYR A 176 7.60 -5.28 13.17
N ALA A 177 7.58 -6.45 12.51
CA ALA A 177 6.95 -7.64 13.06
C ALA A 177 7.56 -8.03 14.42
N MET A 178 8.89 -8.06 14.51
CA MET A 178 9.60 -8.36 15.77
C MET A 178 9.45 -7.25 16.81
N LEU A 179 9.64 -5.98 16.42
CA LEU A 179 9.55 -4.86 17.36
C LEU A 179 8.14 -4.74 17.96
N ASN A 180 7.10 -4.74 17.12
CA ASN A 180 5.73 -4.48 17.57
C ASN A 180 5.19 -5.63 18.44
N SER A 181 5.55 -6.88 18.12
CA SER A 181 5.17 -8.03 18.95
C SER A 181 5.83 -7.98 20.33
N ALA A 182 7.11 -7.59 20.42
CA ALA A 182 7.78 -7.36 21.70
C ALA A 182 7.15 -6.20 22.49
N GLN A 183 6.86 -5.08 21.83
CA GLN A 183 6.19 -3.93 22.44
C GLN A 183 4.81 -4.32 23.00
N ALA A 184 4.04 -5.13 22.28
CA ALA A 184 2.72 -5.59 22.74
C ALA A 184 2.81 -6.41 24.04
N VAL A 185 3.77 -7.32 24.14
CA VAL A 185 4.01 -8.10 25.37
C VAL A 185 4.38 -7.18 26.54
N LEU A 186 5.30 -6.22 26.33
CA LEU A 186 5.69 -5.26 27.37
C LEU A 186 4.51 -4.37 27.79
N MET A 187 3.70 -3.90 26.85
CA MET A 187 2.49 -3.13 27.13
C MET A 187 1.47 -3.93 27.94
N PHE A 188 1.30 -5.22 27.64
CA PHE A 188 0.43 -6.09 28.42
C PHE A 188 0.88 -6.22 29.88
N MET A 189 2.20 -6.21 30.11
CA MET A 189 2.79 -6.17 31.46
C MET A 189 2.66 -4.81 32.15
N GLY A 190 2.06 -3.81 31.50
CA GLY A 190 1.86 -2.46 32.03
C GLY A 190 3.05 -1.52 31.83
N LEU A 191 4.00 -1.88 30.96
CA LEU A 191 5.16 -1.07 30.63
C LEU A 191 4.86 -0.17 29.42
N ALA A 192 5.55 0.96 29.29
CA ALA A 192 5.49 1.75 28.07
C ALA A 192 6.18 0.99 26.91
N PRO A 193 5.68 1.07 25.67
CA PRO A 193 6.36 0.45 24.54
C PRO A 193 7.74 1.10 24.31
N PRO A 194 8.84 0.33 24.25
CA PRO A 194 10.16 0.89 24.03
C PRO A 194 10.29 1.53 22.65
N VAL A 195 11.03 2.63 22.56
CA VAL A 195 11.55 3.11 21.28
C VAL A 195 12.58 2.11 20.72
N PRO A 196 12.79 2.04 19.39
CA PRO A 196 13.69 1.10 18.75
C PRO A 196 15.06 0.89 19.43
N ASN A 197 15.74 1.98 19.80
CA ASN A 197 17.07 1.91 20.40
C ASN A 197 17.10 1.35 21.83
N ARG A 198 15.94 1.26 22.51
CA ARG A 198 15.81 0.68 23.85
C ARG A 198 15.13 -0.67 23.86
N ALA A 199 14.59 -1.11 22.73
CA ALA A 199 13.79 -2.33 22.65
C ALA A 199 14.55 -3.58 23.11
N TYR A 200 15.83 -3.69 22.73
CA TYR A 200 16.71 -4.76 23.23
C TYR A 200 16.85 -4.74 24.75
N ASP A 201 17.19 -3.59 25.32
CA ASP A 201 17.45 -3.45 26.76
C ASP A 201 16.19 -3.74 27.58
N ASP A 202 15.04 -3.25 27.14
CA ASP A 202 13.76 -3.47 27.83
C ASP A 202 13.32 -4.93 27.73
N VAL A 203 13.42 -5.56 26.55
CA VAL A 203 13.14 -7.00 26.40
C VAL A 203 14.08 -7.83 27.28
N LYS A 204 15.37 -7.50 27.29
CA LYS A 204 16.35 -8.20 28.14
C LYS A 204 16.00 -8.08 29.61
N LYS A 205 15.77 -6.85 30.10
CA LYS A 205 15.49 -6.57 31.50
C LYS A 205 14.18 -7.16 31.99
N PHE A 206 13.11 -7.02 31.21
CA PHE A 206 11.76 -7.36 31.67
C PHE A 206 11.28 -8.75 31.26
N LEU A 207 11.87 -9.35 30.23
CA LEU A 207 11.48 -10.69 29.76
C LEU A 207 12.60 -11.72 29.96
N VAL A 208 13.85 -11.39 29.64
CA VAL A 208 14.95 -12.37 29.71
C VAL A 208 15.45 -12.57 31.15
N GLU A 209 15.80 -11.50 31.86
CA GLU A 209 16.31 -11.59 33.24
C GLU A 209 15.33 -12.29 34.20
N PRO A 210 14.01 -12.09 34.12
CA PRO A 210 13.04 -12.83 34.93
C PRO A 210 12.80 -14.28 34.47
N GLY A 211 13.45 -14.73 33.39
CA GLY A 211 13.30 -16.08 32.84
C GLY A 211 12.00 -16.32 32.07
N ILE A 212 11.34 -15.26 31.61
CA ILE A 212 10.09 -15.35 30.81
C ILE A 212 10.42 -15.67 29.34
N LEU A 213 11.53 -15.13 28.83
CA LEU A 213 11.97 -15.26 27.45
C LEU A 213 13.43 -15.75 27.37
N GLU A 214 13.72 -16.60 26.39
CA GLU A 214 15.07 -17.09 26.14
C GLU A 214 15.97 -15.96 25.58
N PRO A 215 17.25 -15.85 26.01
CA PRO A 215 18.13 -14.76 25.59
C PRO A 215 18.29 -14.59 24.07
N GLN A 216 18.20 -15.69 23.32
CA GLN A 216 18.33 -15.69 21.85
C GLN A 216 17.34 -14.75 21.16
N TYR A 217 16.10 -14.65 21.65
CA TYR A 217 15.11 -13.77 21.05
C TYR A 217 15.51 -12.30 21.21
N ALA A 218 16.02 -11.90 22.38
CA ALA A 218 16.52 -10.54 22.57
C ALA A 218 17.69 -10.23 21.62
N GLU A 219 18.62 -11.18 21.43
CA GLU A 219 19.73 -10.99 20.49
C GLU A 219 19.25 -10.87 19.04
N TRP A 220 18.27 -11.66 18.60
CA TRP A 220 17.67 -11.50 17.27
C TRP A 220 17.03 -10.12 17.09
N LEU A 221 16.34 -9.61 18.12
CA LEU A 221 15.77 -8.27 18.10
C LEU A 221 16.87 -7.19 17.96
N ARG A 222 17.98 -7.32 18.69
CA ARG A 222 19.12 -6.40 18.58
C ARG A 222 19.71 -6.41 17.17
N GLU A 223 19.97 -7.59 16.63
CA GLU A 223 20.55 -7.80 15.31
C GLU A 223 19.66 -7.20 14.20
N ILE A 224 18.33 -7.40 14.22
CA ILE A 224 17.45 -6.82 13.19
C ILE A 224 17.36 -5.29 13.28
N ILE A 225 17.43 -4.72 14.50
CA ILE A 225 17.53 -3.27 14.71
C ILE A 225 18.81 -2.72 14.05
N GLU A 226 19.94 -3.41 14.20
CA GLU A 226 21.21 -3.03 13.58
C GLU A 226 21.17 -3.14 12.06
N ILE A 227 20.58 -4.22 11.52
CA ILE A 227 20.41 -4.42 10.08
C ILE A 227 19.59 -3.29 9.48
N ARG A 228 18.46 -2.93 10.10
CA ARG A 228 17.64 -1.81 9.66
C ARG A 228 18.44 -0.51 9.59
N LYS A 229 19.20 -0.18 10.64
CA LYS A 229 20.05 1.04 10.66
C LYS A 229 21.07 1.03 9.53
N LYS A 230 21.75 -0.10 9.28
CA LYS A 230 22.72 -0.22 8.19
C LYS A 230 22.07 -0.04 6.82
N ILE A 231 20.84 -0.52 6.63
CA ILE A 231 20.07 -0.30 5.41
C ILE A 231 19.67 1.18 5.27
N GLU A 232 19.17 1.82 6.33
CA GLU A 232 18.80 3.26 6.33
C GLU A 232 20.00 4.16 6.02
N HIS A 233 21.17 3.85 6.57
CA HIS A 233 22.42 4.57 6.33
C HIS A 233 23.10 4.19 5.00
N LYS A 234 22.48 3.33 4.19
CA LYS A 234 22.99 2.85 2.90
C LYS A 234 24.34 2.12 2.99
N GLU A 235 24.66 1.56 4.16
CA GLU A 235 25.81 0.68 4.34
C GLU A 235 25.54 -0.71 3.73
N ILE A 236 24.27 -1.13 3.74
CA ILE A 236 23.78 -2.33 3.04
C ILE A 236 22.89 -1.88 1.88
N MET A 237 23.31 -2.16 0.65
CA MET A 237 22.60 -1.79 -0.58
C MET A 237 22.08 -2.99 -1.39
N ASP A 238 22.39 -4.21 -0.97
CA ASP A 238 21.84 -5.46 -1.51
C ASP A 238 21.87 -6.52 -0.41
N ALA A 239 21.02 -7.54 -0.54
CA ALA A 239 20.96 -8.66 0.38
C ALA A 239 20.75 -9.95 -0.42
N GLU A 240 21.45 -11.03 -0.10
CA GLU A 240 21.20 -12.32 -0.73
C GLU A 240 19.81 -12.85 -0.34
N GLY A 241 19.12 -13.55 -1.24
CA GLY A 241 17.79 -14.10 -0.95
C GLY A 241 17.81 -15.02 0.27
N LYS A 242 18.82 -15.89 0.37
CA LYS A 242 19.03 -16.77 1.54
C LYS A 242 19.13 -16.00 2.85
N TYR A 243 19.83 -14.86 2.85
CA TYR A 243 19.94 -14.01 4.04
C TYR A 243 18.59 -13.40 4.44
N VAL A 244 17.77 -13.02 3.46
CA VAL A 244 16.40 -12.56 3.71
C VAL A 244 15.55 -13.68 4.30
N ASP A 245 15.58 -14.87 3.71
CA ASP A 245 14.82 -16.03 4.19
C ASP A 245 15.21 -16.44 5.62
N GLU A 246 16.50 -16.40 5.95
CA GLU A 246 17.00 -16.64 7.32
C GLU A 246 16.40 -15.65 8.33
N TRP A 247 16.25 -14.38 7.96
CA TRP A 247 15.66 -13.37 8.83
C TRP A 247 14.14 -13.46 8.95
N LEU A 248 13.46 -13.88 7.89
CA LEU A 248 12.02 -14.15 7.94
C LEU A 248 11.72 -15.32 8.88
N ASP A 249 12.48 -16.41 8.82
CA ASP A 249 12.33 -17.56 9.73
C ASP A 249 12.59 -17.16 11.21
N LYS A 250 13.62 -16.34 11.46
CA LYS A 250 13.84 -15.77 12.81
C LYS A 250 12.67 -14.90 13.26
N ALA A 251 12.13 -14.06 12.37
CA ALA A 251 11.02 -13.17 12.68
C ALA A 251 9.73 -13.94 12.99
N GLU A 252 9.41 -14.98 12.20
CA GLU A 252 8.26 -15.86 12.42
C GLU A 252 8.34 -16.52 13.80
N LYS A 253 9.47 -17.17 14.11
CA LYS A 253 9.71 -17.79 15.42
C LYS A 253 9.61 -16.78 16.57
N PHE A 254 10.16 -15.58 16.38
CA PHE A 254 10.10 -14.51 17.36
C PHE A 254 8.64 -14.09 17.63
N VAL A 255 7.87 -13.85 16.57
CA VAL A 255 6.47 -13.44 16.66
C VAL A 255 5.64 -14.52 17.34
N ASP A 256 5.77 -15.78 16.93
CA ASP A 256 5.08 -16.91 17.56
C ASP A 256 5.39 -17.03 19.06
N LYS A 257 6.66 -16.81 19.43
CA LYS A 257 7.06 -16.79 20.83
C LYS A 257 6.39 -15.64 21.59
N MET A 258 6.32 -14.44 21.02
CA MET A 258 5.64 -13.30 21.65
C MET A 258 4.13 -13.54 21.82
N PHE A 259 3.45 -14.12 20.82
CA PHE A 259 2.04 -14.50 20.93
C PHE A 259 1.81 -15.55 22.03
N SER A 260 2.68 -16.57 22.08
CA SER A 260 2.62 -17.61 23.11
C SER A 260 2.84 -17.03 24.52
N LEU A 261 3.79 -16.09 24.67
CA LEU A 261 4.01 -15.39 25.93
C LEU A 261 2.82 -14.52 26.33
N LEU A 262 2.24 -13.78 25.39
CA LEU A 262 1.07 -12.96 25.64
C LEU A 262 -0.09 -13.81 26.15
N GLY A 263 -0.41 -14.92 25.47
CA GLY A 263 -1.46 -15.85 25.91
C GLY A 263 -1.18 -16.45 27.31
N ALA A 264 0.07 -16.81 27.59
CA ALA A 264 0.44 -17.30 28.93
C ALA A 264 0.28 -16.22 30.01
N LEU A 265 0.60 -14.96 29.71
CA LEU A 265 0.42 -13.84 30.62
C LEU A 265 -1.06 -13.49 30.84
N GLU A 266 -1.89 -13.59 29.80
CA GLU A 266 -3.35 -13.43 29.89
C GLU A 266 -3.98 -14.46 30.82
N ILE A 267 -3.61 -15.73 30.65
CA ILE A 267 -4.05 -16.82 31.52
C ILE A 267 -3.67 -16.53 32.98
N ARG A 268 -2.40 -16.23 33.25
CA ARG A 268 -1.93 -15.93 34.62
C ARG A 268 -2.65 -14.72 35.23
N LYS A 269 -2.90 -13.68 34.44
CA LYS A 269 -3.64 -12.49 34.89
C LYS A 269 -5.06 -12.85 35.29
N LYS A 270 -5.73 -13.70 34.50
CA LYS A 270 -7.08 -14.19 34.75
C LYS A 270 -7.15 -15.06 36.00
N GLU A 271 -6.23 -16.01 36.15
CA GLU A 271 -6.10 -16.84 37.37
C GLU A 271 -5.96 -15.96 38.61
N LYS A 272 -5.06 -14.98 38.57
CA LYS A 272 -4.82 -14.05 39.68
C LYS A 272 -6.04 -13.19 40.03
N ILE A 273 -6.81 -12.76 39.03
CA ILE A 273 -8.06 -12.02 39.28
C ILE A 273 -9.09 -12.92 39.95
N LEU A 274 -9.26 -14.14 39.47
CA LEU A 274 -10.20 -15.11 40.03
C LEU A 274 -9.83 -15.50 41.46
N GLU A 275 -8.57 -15.84 41.70
CA GLU A 275 -8.03 -16.15 43.03
C GLU A 275 -8.27 -15.00 44.01
N ARG A 276 -7.90 -13.77 43.61
CA ARG A 276 -8.14 -12.59 44.46
C ARG A 276 -9.63 -12.32 44.69
N THR A 277 -10.48 -12.59 43.70
CA THR A 277 -11.93 -12.42 43.82
C THR A 277 -12.51 -13.41 44.83
N HIS A 278 -12.09 -14.68 44.75
CA HIS A 278 -12.46 -15.74 45.68
C HIS A 278 -11.99 -15.43 47.11
N GLU A 279 -10.71 -15.06 47.29
CA GLU A 279 -10.20 -14.67 48.61
C GLU A 279 -10.96 -13.51 49.24
N VAL A 280 -11.23 -12.46 48.45
CA VAL A 280 -11.93 -11.26 48.93
C VAL A 280 -13.37 -11.60 49.32
N MET A 281 -14.05 -12.45 48.55
CA MET A 281 -15.38 -12.95 48.88
C MET A 281 -15.39 -13.69 50.21
N GLN A 282 -14.47 -14.64 50.41
CA GLN A 282 -14.36 -15.41 51.65
C GLN A 282 -14.02 -14.51 52.85
N LYS A 283 -13.07 -13.58 52.71
CA LYS A 283 -12.71 -12.61 53.77
C LYS A 283 -13.90 -11.72 54.16
N ALA A 284 -14.69 -11.28 53.18
CA ALA A 284 -15.90 -10.48 53.43
C ALA A 284 -16.94 -11.29 54.22
N ALA A 285 -17.19 -12.55 53.84
CA ALA A 285 -18.10 -13.43 54.54
C ALA A 285 -17.65 -13.72 55.98
N ILE A 286 -16.37 -14.03 56.19
CA ILE A 286 -15.80 -14.25 57.53
C ILE A 286 -15.96 -13.00 58.39
N THR A 287 -15.65 -11.82 57.84
CA THR A 287 -15.78 -10.54 58.56
C THR A 287 -17.22 -10.28 58.99
N ALA A 288 -18.18 -10.51 58.10
CA ALA A 288 -19.60 -10.38 58.42
C ALA A 288 -20.03 -11.38 59.51
N LEU A 289 -19.63 -12.65 59.40
CA LEU A 289 -19.97 -13.69 60.40
C LEU A 289 -19.33 -13.46 61.78
N LYS A 290 -18.15 -12.81 61.83
CA LYS A 290 -17.53 -12.40 63.11
C LYS A 290 -18.43 -11.48 63.92
N THR A 291 -19.13 -10.55 63.28
CA THR A 291 -20.06 -9.65 63.98
C THR A 291 -21.25 -10.37 64.60
N LEU A 292 -21.56 -11.58 64.13
CA LEU A 292 -22.62 -12.42 64.69
C LEU A 292 -22.09 -13.46 65.69
N ASN A 293 -20.77 -13.53 65.92
CA ASN A 293 -20.11 -14.63 66.62
C ASN A 293 -20.46 -16.03 66.04
N LYS A 294 -20.65 -16.10 64.71
CA LYS A 294 -21.06 -17.33 63.99
C LYS A 294 -20.05 -17.76 62.93
N VAL A 295 -18.76 -17.53 63.18
CA VAL A 295 -17.70 -18.03 62.29
C VAL A 295 -17.61 -19.55 62.44
N PRO A 296 -17.66 -20.34 61.36
CA PRO A 296 -17.49 -21.79 61.45
C PRO A 296 -16.04 -22.17 61.81
N GLU A 297 -15.88 -23.33 62.45
CA GLU A 297 -14.56 -23.88 62.78
C GLU A 297 -13.79 -24.38 61.54
N LYS A 298 -14.51 -24.87 60.53
CA LYS A 298 -13.94 -25.35 59.26
C LYS A 298 -14.28 -24.37 58.12
N ASN A 299 -13.28 -24.07 57.29
CA ASN A 299 -13.48 -23.22 56.11
C ASN A 299 -14.48 -23.80 55.10
N GLU A 300 -14.60 -25.13 55.02
CA GLU A 300 -15.55 -25.81 54.13
C GLU A 300 -17.01 -25.48 54.48
N ASP A 301 -17.29 -25.17 55.75
CA ASP A 301 -18.64 -24.82 56.22
C ASP A 301 -18.97 -23.34 55.99
N LEU A 302 -17.98 -22.51 55.61
CA LEU A 302 -18.14 -21.06 55.41
C LEU A 302 -19.28 -20.71 54.44
N PRO A 303 -19.42 -21.32 53.25
CA PRO A 303 -20.50 -21.00 52.33
C PRO A 303 -21.89 -21.30 52.94
N ILE A 304 -22.01 -22.43 53.63
CA ILE A 304 -23.28 -22.91 54.21
C ILE A 304 -23.71 -22.00 55.35
N VAL A 305 -22.79 -21.66 56.26
CA VAL A 305 -23.08 -20.77 57.38
C VAL A 305 -23.37 -19.35 56.89
N PHE A 306 -22.62 -18.84 55.92
CA PHE A 306 -22.89 -17.53 55.33
C PHE A 306 -24.28 -17.46 54.71
N LYS A 307 -24.67 -18.47 53.91
CA LYS A 307 -26.00 -18.57 53.32
C LYS A 307 -27.10 -18.54 54.39
N ARG A 308 -26.97 -19.37 55.43
CA ARG A 308 -27.96 -19.45 56.51
C ARG A 308 -28.12 -18.11 57.23
N GLU A 309 -27.03 -17.42 57.52
CA GLU A 309 -27.05 -16.24 58.40
C GLU A 309 -27.38 -14.93 57.68
N PHE A 310 -27.02 -14.79 56.40
CA PHE A 310 -27.20 -13.55 55.65
C PHE A 310 -28.19 -13.65 54.49
N ILE A 311 -28.26 -14.79 53.80
CA ILE A 311 -29.14 -14.95 52.62
C ILE A 311 -30.52 -15.46 53.04
N ASP A 312 -30.59 -16.55 53.81
CA ASP A 312 -31.85 -17.17 54.22
C ASP A 312 -32.63 -16.28 55.20
N THR A 313 -31.92 -15.44 55.96
CA THR A 313 -32.49 -14.39 56.82
C THR A 313 -32.86 -13.11 56.05
N LYS A 314 -32.66 -13.07 54.73
CA LYS A 314 -32.91 -11.92 53.85
C LYS A 314 -32.16 -10.64 54.21
N GLN A 315 -31.00 -10.75 54.88
CA GLN A 315 -30.13 -9.61 55.12
C GLN A 315 -29.41 -9.17 53.83
N VAL A 316 -29.10 -10.11 52.94
CA VAL A 316 -28.63 -9.85 51.57
C VAL A 316 -29.49 -10.60 50.55
N GLU A 317 -29.42 -10.18 49.29
CA GLU A 317 -30.19 -10.75 48.19
C GLU A 317 -29.82 -12.21 47.86
N GLY A 318 -30.82 -12.97 47.42
CA GLY A 318 -30.69 -14.41 47.13
C GLY A 318 -29.68 -14.76 46.04
N TYR A 319 -29.53 -13.89 45.02
CA TYR A 319 -28.62 -14.12 43.90
C TYR A 319 -27.15 -14.18 44.32
N TYR A 320 -26.79 -13.71 45.53
CA TYR A 320 -25.42 -13.84 46.04
C TYR A 320 -25.02 -15.30 46.27
N TRP A 321 -25.99 -16.21 46.44
CA TRP A 321 -25.71 -17.64 46.45
C TRP A 321 -25.26 -18.16 45.08
N ASP A 322 -25.91 -17.70 44.00
CA ASP A 322 -25.53 -18.06 42.63
C ASP A 322 -24.15 -17.50 42.28
N VAL A 323 -23.85 -16.27 42.71
CA VAL A 323 -22.52 -15.66 42.59
C VAL A 323 -21.47 -16.50 43.29
N TRP A 324 -21.73 -16.95 44.52
CA TRP A 324 -20.82 -17.80 45.28
C TRP A 324 -20.52 -19.10 44.53
N ASN A 325 -21.58 -19.83 44.14
CA ASN A 325 -21.44 -21.10 43.44
C ASN A 325 -20.70 -20.96 42.10
N LYS A 326 -20.96 -19.87 41.36
CA LYS A 326 -20.25 -19.59 40.10
C LYS A 326 -18.76 -19.34 40.35
N ILE A 327 -18.40 -18.60 41.40
CA ILE A 327 -16.99 -18.36 41.75
C ILE A 327 -16.29 -19.66 42.18
N GLU A 328 -16.91 -20.49 43.03
CA GLU A 328 -16.35 -21.79 43.44
C GLU A 328 -16.19 -22.74 42.25
N GLY A 329 -17.19 -22.80 41.36
CA GLY A 329 -17.11 -23.58 40.13
C GLY A 329 -15.97 -23.13 39.21
N MET A 330 -15.80 -21.81 39.04
CA MET A 330 -14.68 -21.26 38.28
C MET A 330 -13.33 -21.55 38.97
N LYS A 331 -13.25 -21.44 40.30
CA LYS A 331 -12.02 -21.72 41.05
C LYS A 331 -11.60 -23.18 40.87
N LYS A 332 -12.56 -24.11 40.94
CA LYS A 332 -12.32 -25.53 40.66
C LYS A 332 -11.79 -25.77 39.25
N LEU A 333 -12.39 -25.16 38.22
CA LEU A 333 -11.88 -25.25 36.84
C LEU A 333 -10.46 -24.69 36.72
N SER A 334 -10.16 -23.59 37.40
CA SER A 334 -8.81 -23.03 37.46
C SER A 334 -7.81 -23.99 38.09
N ASP A 335 -8.16 -24.62 39.22
CA ASP A 335 -7.30 -25.57 39.94
C ASP A 335 -7.06 -26.85 39.13
N GLU A 336 -8.03 -27.25 38.30
CA GLU A 336 -7.92 -28.34 37.31
C GLU A 336 -7.15 -27.95 36.03
N LYS A 337 -6.57 -26.74 35.96
CA LYS A 337 -5.88 -26.17 34.79
C LYS A 337 -6.78 -26.00 33.55
N LYS A 338 -8.08 -25.83 33.75
CA LYS A 338 -9.11 -25.57 32.72
C LYS A 338 -9.59 -24.11 32.70
N ILE A 339 -8.70 -23.18 33.05
CA ILE A 339 -9.00 -21.74 33.10
C ILE A 339 -9.44 -21.14 31.76
N ASN A 340 -9.05 -21.77 30.64
CA ASN A 340 -9.46 -21.37 29.30
C ASN A 340 -10.96 -21.64 29.02
N ASP A 341 -11.59 -22.55 29.76
CA ASP A 341 -13.02 -22.86 29.61
C ASP A 341 -13.92 -21.79 30.26
N ILE A 342 -13.32 -20.89 31.05
CA ILE A 342 -14.04 -19.84 31.75
C ILE A 342 -14.12 -18.60 30.84
N PRO A 343 -15.27 -18.02 30.53
CA PRO A 343 -15.33 -16.77 29.77
C PRO A 343 -14.68 -15.61 30.55
N ASP A 344 -13.86 -14.78 29.89
CA ASP A 344 -13.21 -13.63 30.54
C ASP A 344 -14.22 -12.69 31.19
N LYS A 345 -15.34 -12.44 30.50
CA LYS A 345 -16.45 -11.64 31.01
C LYS A 345 -16.92 -12.12 32.39
N ASP A 346 -17.01 -13.43 32.58
CA ASP A 346 -17.48 -14.00 33.84
C ASP A 346 -16.52 -13.72 35.00
N VAL A 347 -15.21 -13.79 34.74
CA VAL A 347 -14.18 -13.49 35.75
C VAL A 347 -14.28 -12.03 36.23
N TYR A 348 -14.42 -11.08 35.29
CA TYR A 348 -14.57 -9.66 35.64
C TYR A 348 -15.93 -9.34 36.25
N GLU A 349 -17.00 -9.97 35.76
CA GLU A 349 -18.36 -9.75 36.28
C GLU A 349 -18.47 -10.24 37.74
N MET A 350 -17.93 -11.43 38.04
CA MET A 350 -17.96 -11.94 39.41
C MET A 350 -17.16 -11.06 40.38
N ARG A 351 -16.07 -10.43 39.93
CA ARG A 351 -15.34 -9.44 40.72
C ARG A 351 -16.22 -8.24 41.09
N GLU A 352 -17.03 -7.73 40.15
CA GLU A 352 -17.96 -6.63 40.45
C GLU A 352 -19.10 -7.06 41.37
N TRP A 353 -19.62 -8.29 41.21
CA TRP A 353 -20.61 -8.84 42.13
C TRP A 353 -20.08 -9.00 43.55
N VAL A 354 -18.83 -9.46 43.72
CA VAL A 354 -18.18 -9.51 45.03
C VAL A 354 -18.01 -8.10 45.63
N ARG A 355 -17.64 -7.10 44.83
CA ARG A 355 -17.62 -5.70 45.31
C ARG A 355 -19.00 -5.19 45.74
N LYS A 356 -20.06 -5.59 45.02
CA LYS A 356 -21.44 -5.27 45.41
C LYS A 356 -21.81 -5.94 46.73
N LEU A 357 -21.49 -7.23 46.89
CA LEU A 357 -21.68 -7.97 48.13
C LEU A 357 -21.01 -7.29 49.31
N ILE A 358 -19.74 -6.88 49.17
CA ILE A 358 -19.00 -6.17 50.23
C ILE A 358 -19.71 -4.87 50.63
N ARG A 359 -20.20 -4.10 49.65
CA ARG A 359 -20.93 -2.85 49.93
C ARG A 359 -22.25 -3.10 50.65
N ASP A 360 -22.97 -4.14 50.27
CA ASP A 360 -24.24 -4.49 50.91
C ASP A 360 -24.02 -5.01 52.34
N LEU A 361 -23.01 -5.87 52.54
CA LEU A 361 -22.59 -6.31 53.87
C LEU A 361 -22.17 -5.12 54.75
N ALA A 362 -21.38 -4.18 54.22
CA ALA A 362 -20.95 -3.00 54.99
C ALA A 362 -22.11 -2.12 55.46
N LYS A 363 -23.20 -2.00 54.67
CA LYS A 363 -24.41 -1.28 55.11
C LYS A 363 -25.07 -1.98 56.30
N ILE A 364 -25.24 -3.29 56.21
CA ILE A 364 -25.85 -4.10 57.27
C ILE A 364 -25.05 -4.00 58.57
N LEU A 365 -23.72 -4.03 58.48
CA LEU A 365 -22.86 -3.91 59.66
C LEU A 365 -22.98 -2.55 60.33
N LYS A 366 -23.00 -1.46 59.55
CA LYS A 366 -23.21 -0.10 60.08
C LYS A 366 -24.57 0.06 60.74
N ASP A 367 -25.63 -0.47 60.14
CA ASP A 367 -26.97 -0.37 60.70
C ASP A 367 -27.08 -1.11 62.04
N LYS A 368 -26.38 -2.24 62.20
CA LYS A 368 -26.34 -3.00 63.47
C LYS A 368 -25.55 -2.31 64.57
N GLU A 369 -24.39 -1.71 64.26
CA GLU A 369 -23.63 -0.90 65.23
C GLU A 369 -24.48 0.27 65.78
N ILE A 370 -25.27 0.93 64.94
CA ILE A 370 -26.17 2.04 65.34
C ILE A 370 -27.34 1.55 66.22
N THR A 371 -27.73 0.27 66.11
CA THR A 371 -28.85 -0.30 66.87
C THR A 371 -28.43 -0.85 68.23
N GLU A 372 -27.15 -1.23 68.41
CA GLU A 372 -26.58 -1.67 69.70
C GLU A 372 -26.13 -0.50 70.60
N GLU A 373 -25.92 0.71 70.05
CA GLU A 373 -25.60 1.93 70.80
C GLU A 373 -26.84 2.71 71.31
N LYS A 374 -28.06 2.29 70.96
CA LYS A 374 -29.34 2.84 71.45
C LYS A 374 -30.00 1.89 72.43
#